data_AF-A0A0D2C7B3-F1
#
_entry.id   AF-A0A0D2C7B3-F1
#
_cell.length_a   1.000
_cell.length_b   1.000
_cell.length_c   1.000
_cell.angle_alpha   90.00
_cell.angle_beta   90.00
_cell.angle_gamma   90.00
#
_symmetry.space_group_name_H-M   'P 1'
#
loop_
_entity.id
_entity.type
_entity.pdbx_description
1 polymer ?
#
loop_
_entity_poly.entity_id
_entity_poly.type
_entity_poly.pdbx_seq_one_letter_code
_entity_poly.pdbx_strand_id
1 'polypeptide(L)'
;MTKTAISTMAGNEKSRFLFVVSTPRQLDQGSLKKNQAAARAHAAKVSHPSTRAQSSSKQQQSGHQVFALKSPLEDPSASSDRELDEQYLAASVSTDRPAIPPTSRAQPSFRQSRSRTVRAHPKPRRLRASRQPGGRPRENKPDPRAAKPCPPALSVDPLYWLPYDKDENAYQAVDYFANIAAPALRPVYEIFNITSVYTSLFLECITDSESFYHAGVARLCATADLLRNPRSKPALSVLLHQAKAITHLRHEIERATQPTNMMLATILFLIAIDIAIGQGSSADMHRINLARLVKARGGLDALGRDGFEKATFMQFDNMYALERGPSILVSLQRYRPRYPPFPLSPRLIKIISAFPDGFRCLVHHRLLPLDVIELLFRISATVRRCADSNTYVPFNTAENPFHSKRRKYDSFSDACPWLFAPEDKVHPLLKPLTMAMVLWCCNAYSTIRASTVVYAGFLRALTMLLLRSPIMPMPPTGSQTDFVVAADEEDCTIWIWMVALDSWMPDGARNLHPLGKGLFARFKARFPQAAADLDVRDAVLRRFFWTNDLRTRVKTLWNETADSAKSPHS
;
A
#
# COMPACT_ATOMS: atom_id res chain seq x y z
N MET A 1 50.28 31.80 -53.64
CA MET A 1 48.92 32.35 -53.49
C MET A 1 48.20 31.60 -52.38
N THR A 2 48.01 32.31 -51.26
CA THR A 2 46.86 32.31 -50.35
C THR A 2 46.30 31.01 -49.76
N LYS A 3 46.64 30.85 -48.47
CA LYS A 3 45.90 30.21 -47.36
C LYS A 3 44.37 30.30 -47.48
N THR A 4 43.67 29.24 -47.05
CA THR A 4 42.63 29.36 -45.99
C THR A 4 42.50 28.06 -45.20
N ALA A 5 42.71 28.16 -43.89
CA ALA A 5 42.35 27.14 -42.90
C ALA A 5 40.84 27.24 -42.59
N ILE A 6 40.15 26.11 -42.48
CA ILE A 6 38.82 26.04 -41.88
C ILE A 6 38.93 25.16 -40.64
N SER A 7 39.13 25.86 -39.53
CA SER A 7 38.78 25.44 -38.18
C SER A 7 37.27 25.19 -38.13
N THR A 8 36.85 23.95 -37.89
CA THR A 8 35.47 23.65 -37.48
C THR A 8 35.47 23.34 -36.00
N MET A 9 34.79 24.22 -35.29
CA MET A 9 34.65 24.27 -33.86
C MET A 9 34.06 22.98 -33.31
N ALA A 10 34.73 22.45 -32.28
CA ALA A 10 34.12 21.61 -31.26
C ALA A 10 33.01 22.43 -30.57
N GLY A 11 31.79 22.33 -31.12
CA GLY A 11 30.58 22.83 -30.54
C GLY A 11 30.29 22.07 -29.25
N ASN A 12 30.37 22.79 -28.14
CA ASN A 12 30.11 22.39 -26.79
C ASN A 12 28.67 21.80 -26.67
N GLU A 13 28.49 20.50 -26.87
CA GLU A 13 27.26 19.75 -26.55
C GLU A 13 27.07 19.69 -25.02
N LYS A 14 26.84 20.85 -24.40
CA LYS A 14 26.18 20.92 -23.10
C LYS A 14 24.68 21.02 -23.34
N SER A 15 24.08 19.93 -23.79
CA SER A 15 22.65 19.68 -23.56
C SER A 15 22.49 19.39 -22.06
N ARG A 16 22.68 20.43 -21.24
CA ARG A 16 22.36 20.40 -19.81
C ARG A 16 20.85 20.22 -19.74
N PHE A 17 20.42 19.11 -19.13
CA PHE A 17 19.03 18.80 -18.85
C PHE A 17 18.31 20.07 -18.38
N LEU A 18 17.50 20.68 -19.25
CA LEU A 18 16.86 21.96 -18.99
C LEU A 18 15.67 21.68 -18.07
N PHE A 19 15.98 21.54 -16.79
CA PHE A 19 15.04 21.27 -15.72
C PHE A 19 14.44 22.60 -15.27
N VAL A 20 13.18 22.84 -15.63
CA VAL A 20 12.36 23.75 -14.84
C VAL A 20 11.69 22.89 -13.77
N VAL A 21 12.39 22.66 -12.65
CA VAL A 21 11.67 22.28 -11.41
C VAL A 21 10.93 23.55 -10.99
N SER A 22 9.68 23.70 -11.43
CA SER A 22 8.83 24.78 -10.95
C SER A 22 8.66 24.57 -9.44
N THR A 23 9.29 25.41 -8.64
CA THR A 23 8.91 25.54 -7.23
C THR A 23 7.41 25.88 -7.19
N PRO A 24 6.63 25.37 -6.22
CA PRO A 24 5.38 26.03 -5.85
C PRO A 24 5.69 27.51 -5.73
N ARG A 25 4.86 28.39 -6.34
CA ARG A 25 5.07 29.86 -6.34
C ARG A 25 5.74 30.26 -5.04
N GLN A 26 6.95 30.83 -5.11
CA GLN A 26 7.60 31.39 -3.93
C GLN A 26 6.52 32.20 -3.22
N LEU A 27 6.13 31.79 -2.02
CA LEU A 27 5.35 32.64 -1.15
C LEU A 27 6.14 33.93 -1.11
N ASP A 28 5.53 35.03 -1.54
CA ASP A 28 6.20 36.32 -1.51
C ASP A 28 6.78 36.53 -0.10
N GLN A 29 7.89 37.26 0.01
CA GLN A 29 8.55 37.44 1.31
C GLN A 29 7.59 37.99 2.39
N GLY A 30 6.52 38.70 1.99
CA GLY A 30 5.45 39.15 2.89
C GLY A 30 4.61 38.00 3.42
N SER A 31 4.19 37.07 2.57
CA SER A 31 3.45 35.85 2.94
C SER A 31 4.28 34.93 3.83
N LEU A 32 5.59 34.79 3.57
CA LEU A 32 6.50 34.02 4.42
C LEU A 32 6.65 34.66 5.81
N LYS A 33 6.85 35.98 5.87
CA LYS A 33 6.91 36.75 7.12
C LYS A 33 5.59 36.69 7.89
N LYS A 34 4.45 36.74 7.20
CA LYS A 34 3.11 36.65 7.81
C LYS A 34 2.85 35.27 8.42
N ASN A 35 3.27 34.20 7.75
CA ASN A 35 3.16 32.84 8.26
C ASN A 35 4.11 32.59 9.44
N GLN A 36 5.34 33.10 9.39
CA GLN A 36 6.27 33.05 10.53
C GLN A 36 5.77 33.87 11.72
N ALA A 37 5.16 35.04 11.49
CA ALA A 37 4.54 35.85 12.52
C ALA A 37 3.31 35.15 13.14
N ALA A 38 2.47 34.53 12.32
CA ALA A 38 1.32 33.74 12.80
C ALA A 38 1.77 32.52 13.63
N ALA A 39 2.83 31.83 13.21
CA ALA A 39 3.41 30.71 13.96
C ALA A 39 4.01 31.17 15.30
N ARG A 40 4.71 32.31 15.34
CA ARG A 40 5.22 32.91 16.58
C ARG A 40 4.08 33.38 17.50
N ALA A 41 3.03 33.98 16.95
CA ALA A 41 1.85 34.39 17.71
C ALA A 41 1.07 33.18 18.29
N HIS A 42 1.01 32.08 17.55
CA HIS A 42 0.44 30.82 18.03
C HIS A 42 1.30 30.22 19.14
N ALA A 43 2.62 30.16 18.98
CA ALA A 43 3.54 29.70 20.01
C ALA A 43 3.44 30.55 21.29
N ALA A 44 3.36 31.87 21.17
CA ALA A 44 3.18 32.80 22.30
C ALA A 44 1.84 32.63 23.03
N LYS A 45 0.77 32.25 22.32
CA LYS A 45 -0.54 31.93 22.92
C LYS A 45 -0.54 30.61 23.68
N VAL A 46 0.28 29.64 23.24
CA VAL A 46 0.38 28.32 23.89
C VAL A 46 1.31 28.39 25.12
N SER A 47 2.29 29.31 25.13
CA SER A 47 3.27 29.44 26.22
C SER A 47 2.83 30.25 27.44
N HIS A 48 1.61 30.79 27.48
CA HIS A 48 1.07 31.51 28.64
C HIS A 48 -0.28 30.92 29.07
N PRO A 49 -0.29 29.97 30.03
CA PRO A 49 -1.55 29.54 30.65
C PRO A 49 -2.03 30.64 31.59
N SER A 50 -3.05 31.39 31.18
CA SER A 50 -3.76 32.31 32.06
C SER A 50 -4.66 31.51 33.00
N THR A 51 -4.24 31.42 34.26
CA THR A 51 -5.06 31.08 35.41
C THR A 51 -6.18 32.11 35.61
N ARG A 52 -7.44 31.73 35.39
CA ARG A 52 -8.58 32.30 36.15
C ARG A 52 -9.84 31.42 36.16
N ALA A 53 -10.05 30.82 37.34
CA ALA A 53 -11.29 30.63 38.11
C ALA A 53 -12.64 30.29 37.45
N GLN A 54 -13.10 29.07 37.77
CA GLN A 54 -14.38 28.68 38.40
C GLN A 54 -15.60 29.63 38.34
N SER A 55 -16.75 29.07 37.91
CA SER A 55 -17.96 28.99 38.76
C SER A 55 -18.99 27.95 38.24
N SER A 56 -19.49 27.13 39.16
CA SER A 56 -20.83 26.50 39.30
C SER A 56 -21.74 26.30 38.06
N SER A 57 -22.35 25.12 37.86
CA SER A 57 -23.46 24.67 38.72
C SER A 57 -23.72 23.15 38.68
N LYS A 58 -24.23 22.67 39.81
CA LYS A 58 -24.78 21.34 40.12
C LYS A 58 -26.20 21.18 39.56
N GLN A 59 -26.62 19.96 39.19
CA GLN A 59 -27.82 19.26 39.72
C GLN A 59 -28.03 17.91 38.99
N GLN A 60 -28.01 16.79 39.72
CA GLN A 60 -29.17 15.92 40.07
C GLN A 60 -29.65 15.05 38.90
N GLN A 61 -30.00 13.76 39.04
CA GLN A 61 -29.97 12.76 40.13
C GLN A 61 -30.42 11.41 39.50
N SER A 62 -30.07 10.28 40.14
CA SER A 62 -30.75 8.94 40.18
C SER A 62 -31.26 8.29 38.88
N GLY A 63 -31.17 6.99 38.61
CA GLY A 63 -30.87 5.80 39.41
C GLY A 63 -31.87 4.69 39.02
N HIS A 64 -31.42 3.48 38.68
CA HIS A 64 -32.02 2.18 39.08
C HIS A 64 -31.33 0.93 38.48
N GLN A 65 -30.94 0.09 39.44
CA GLN A 65 -30.85 -1.39 39.56
C GLN A 65 -31.25 -2.33 38.39
N VAL A 66 -30.38 -3.29 38.04
CA VAL A 66 -30.31 -4.75 38.43
C VAL A 66 -31.24 -5.67 37.63
N PHE A 67 -30.66 -6.63 36.89
CA PHE A 67 -31.03 -8.06 36.95
C PHE A 67 -29.91 -8.94 36.36
N ALA A 68 -29.62 -10.04 37.06
CA ALA A 68 -28.73 -11.12 36.65
C ALA A 68 -29.54 -12.31 36.13
N LEU A 69 -28.97 -13.16 35.27
CA LEU A 69 -29.12 -14.64 35.25
C LEU A 69 -28.21 -15.22 34.14
N LYS A 70 -27.20 -16.02 34.51
CA LYS A 70 -27.08 -17.49 34.34
C LYS A 70 -26.73 -18.01 32.91
N SER A 71 -25.52 -18.60 32.85
CA SER A 71 -24.97 -19.64 31.95
C SER A 71 -25.79 -20.97 32.01
N PRO A 72 -25.46 -22.14 31.37
CA PRO A 72 -24.13 -22.60 30.87
C PRO A 72 -24.12 -23.66 29.71
N LEU A 73 -22.94 -24.32 29.52
CA LEU A 73 -22.64 -25.62 28.85
C LEU A 73 -22.67 -25.66 27.30
N GLU A 74 -21.84 -26.39 26.54
CA GLU A 74 -20.68 -27.28 26.77
C GLU A 74 -20.02 -27.60 25.38
N ASP A 75 -18.74 -27.97 25.43
CA ASP A 75 -17.76 -28.43 24.40
C ASP A 75 -18.07 -29.84 23.78
N PRO A 76 -17.18 -30.60 23.07
CA PRO A 76 -15.96 -30.34 22.26
C PRO A 76 -15.86 -31.18 20.93
N SER A 77 -14.66 -31.16 20.30
CA SER A 77 -13.99 -32.24 19.51
C SER A 77 -14.19 -32.24 17.98
N ALA A 78 -13.24 -32.60 17.10
CA ALA A 78 -11.81 -32.92 17.17
C ALA A 78 -11.19 -32.87 15.74
N SER A 79 -9.88 -32.61 15.70
CA SER A 79 -8.81 -33.06 14.77
C SER A 79 -9.11 -33.55 13.35
N SER A 80 -8.32 -33.10 12.37
CA SER A 80 -7.33 -33.96 11.68
C SER A 80 -6.59 -33.21 10.57
N ASP A 81 -5.27 -33.18 10.72
CA ASP A 81 -4.21 -33.09 9.72
C ASP A 81 -4.57 -33.40 8.25
N ARG A 82 -4.05 -32.56 7.33
CA ARG A 82 -3.28 -33.00 6.17
C ARG A 82 -2.59 -31.83 5.46
N GLU A 83 -1.28 -31.71 5.70
CA GLU A 83 -0.33 -31.12 4.76
C GLU A 83 -0.05 -32.14 3.64
N LEU A 84 -0.09 -31.70 2.37
CA LEU A 84 0.84 -32.05 1.28
C LEU A 84 0.32 -31.54 -0.08
N ASP A 85 1.29 -31.16 -0.93
CA ASP A 85 1.24 -30.94 -2.39
C ASP A 85 0.93 -29.53 -2.94
N GLU A 86 1.93 -28.65 -2.87
CA GLU A 86 2.15 -27.58 -3.86
C GLU A 86 3.54 -27.70 -4.52
N GLN A 87 3.69 -28.64 -5.45
CA GLN A 87 4.66 -28.55 -6.55
C GLN A 87 3.97 -29.07 -7.82
N TYR A 88 4.43 -28.64 -9.00
CA TYR A 88 3.89 -28.92 -10.34
C TYR A 88 2.90 -27.90 -10.95
N LEU A 89 3.38 -26.67 -11.17
CA LEU A 89 2.92 -25.83 -12.27
C LEU A 89 4.10 -25.12 -12.96
N ALA A 90 5.04 -25.89 -13.51
CA ALA A 90 6.02 -25.39 -14.48
C ALA A 90 6.58 -26.54 -15.33
N ALA A 91 5.86 -26.93 -16.39
CA ALA A 91 6.47 -27.63 -17.53
C ALA A 91 5.48 -27.67 -18.70
N SER A 92 5.73 -26.86 -19.73
CA SER A 92 5.61 -27.24 -21.15
C SER A 92 5.70 -25.99 -22.05
N VAL A 93 6.92 -25.51 -22.32
CA VAL A 93 7.21 -24.82 -23.59
C VAL A 93 8.55 -25.35 -24.08
N SER A 94 8.46 -26.18 -25.12
CA SER A 94 9.59 -26.67 -25.89
C SER A 94 10.28 -25.49 -26.58
N THR A 95 11.61 -25.40 -26.45
CA THR A 95 12.43 -24.56 -27.33
C THR A 95 13.63 -25.37 -27.77
N ASP A 96 13.61 -25.78 -29.03
CA ASP A 96 14.76 -26.28 -29.76
C ASP A 96 15.83 -25.18 -29.85
N ARG A 97 17.07 -25.54 -29.51
CA ARG A 97 18.27 -24.78 -29.90
C ARG A 97 19.41 -25.74 -30.23
N PRO A 98 20.15 -25.50 -31.33
CA PRO A 98 21.30 -26.33 -31.71
C PRO A 98 22.57 -25.94 -30.94
N ALA A 99 23.43 -26.95 -30.78
CA ALA A 99 24.67 -26.96 -29.99
C ALA A 99 25.90 -26.42 -30.75
N ILE A 100 26.85 -25.82 -30.02
CA ILE A 100 28.30 -25.70 -30.32
C ILE A 100 29.09 -25.68 -28.97
N PRO A 101 30.33 -26.24 -28.88
CA PRO A 101 30.93 -26.86 -27.68
C PRO A 101 31.87 -25.96 -26.82
N PRO A 102 32.45 -26.48 -25.71
CA PRO A 102 32.99 -25.70 -24.61
C PRO A 102 34.52 -25.55 -24.62
N THR A 103 35.03 -24.51 -23.98
CA THR A 103 36.41 -24.46 -23.51
C THR A 103 36.50 -24.06 -22.03
N SER A 104 37.06 -25.03 -21.30
CA SER A 104 37.56 -25.03 -19.93
C SER A 104 38.63 -23.96 -19.66
N ARG A 105 38.64 -23.38 -18.45
CA ARG A 105 39.87 -23.31 -17.63
C ARG A 105 39.59 -23.01 -16.15
N ALA A 106 40.34 -23.71 -15.31
CA ALA A 106 40.28 -23.78 -13.87
C ALA A 106 41.15 -22.73 -13.15
N GLN A 107 40.71 -22.33 -11.93
CA GLN A 107 41.45 -22.14 -10.66
C GLN A 107 42.73 -21.25 -10.60
N PRO A 108 43.31 -20.91 -9.42
CA PRO A 108 42.94 -21.17 -8.01
C PRO A 108 43.10 -19.98 -7.01
N SER A 109 42.57 -20.22 -5.80
CA SER A 109 42.97 -19.83 -4.43
C SER A 109 43.93 -18.66 -4.12
N PHE A 110 43.62 -17.93 -3.04
CA PHE A 110 44.64 -17.51 -2.06
C PHE A 110 44.13 -17.55 -0.61
N ARG A 111 45.09 -17.75 0.30
CA ARG A 111 45.02 -18.36 1.63
C ARG A 111 45.51 -17.35 2.69
N GLN A 112 44.93 -17.41 3.90
CA GLN A 112 45.54 -17.21 5.24
C GLN A 112 46.23 -15.87 5.64
N SER A 113 45.84 -15.32 6.81
CA SER A 113 46.61 -15.37 8.09
C SER A 113 46.08 -14.36 9.14
N ARG A 114 45.74 -14.81 10.36
CA ARG A 114 46.47 -14.66 11.67
C ARG A 114 46.49 -13.22 12.23
N SER A 115 46.50 -12.89 13.53
CA SER A 115 46.05 -13.41 14.83
C SER A 115 46.75 -12.56 15.93
N ARG A 116 46.10 -12.32 17.08
CA ARG A 116 46.63 -11.82 18.38
C ARG A 116 46.99 -10.31 18.44
N THR A 117 46.79 -9.56 19.54
CA THR A 117 47.20 -9.83 20.93
C THR A 117 46.35 -9.10 22.00
N VAL A 118 46.23 -9.78 23.15
CA VAL A 118 45.75 -9.32 24.47
C VAL A 118 46.85 -8.52 25.19
N ARG A 119 46.48 -7.48 25.95
CA ARG A 119 47.25 -6.98 27.12
C ARG A 119 46.33 -6.53 28.26
N ALA A 120 46.64 -7.01 29.45
CA ALA A 120 46.03 -6.70 30.74
C ALA A 120 46.97 -5.80 31.56
N HIS A 121 46.42 -5.05 32.55
CA HIS A 121 47.02 -4.60 33.84
C HIS A 121 46.12 -3.52 34.52
N PRO A 122 46.32 -3.10 35.79
CA PRO A 122 45.85 -3.79 37.00
C PRO A 122 45.06 -2.87 37.99
N LYS A 123 44.49 -3.47 39.05
CA LYS A 123 43.84 -2.78 40.19
C LYS A 123 44.86 -2.20 41.20
N PRO A 124 44.48 -1.20 42.00
CA PRO A 124 44.34 -1.34 43.47
C PRO A 124 43.14 -0.51 44.02
N ARG A 125 42.70 -0.44 45.29
CA ARG A 125 42.85 -1.14 46.58
C ARG A 125 41.78 -0.51 47.52
N ARG A 126 41.35 -1.28 48.53
CA ARG A 126 40.26 -1.06 49.52
C ARG A 126 40.32 0.24 50.34
N LEU A 127 39.16 0.69 50.85
CA LEU A 127 39.02 1.30 52.18
C LEU A 127 37.68 0.94 52.88
N ARG A 128 37.79 0.77 54.21
CA ARG A 128 36.84 0.34 55.25
C ARG A 128 35.75 1.39 55.52
N ALA A 129 34.48 0.98 55.67
CA ALA A 129 33.73 0.69 56.91
C ALA A 129 33.24 1.91 57.73
N SER A 130 31.91 2.03 57.85
CA SER A 130 31.22 2.69 58.97
C SER A 130 29.85 2.01 59.18
N ARG A 131 29.46 1.83 60.45
CA ARG A 131 28.33 1.03 60.95
C ARG A 131 27.15 1.94 61.38
N GLN A 132 25.97 1.31 61.42
CA GLN A 132 24.78 1.56 62.28
C GLN A 132 23.63 2.43 61.71
N PRO A 133 22.37 2.28 62.21
CA PRO A 133 21.54 1.07 62.08
C PRO A 133 20.04 1.40 61.80
N GLY A 134 19.24 0.36 61.55
CA GLY A 134 17.83 0.37 61.94
C GLY A 134 16.80 0.61 60.84
N GLY A 135 16.05 -0.44 60.51
CA GLY A 135 14.84 -0.36 59.70
C GLY A 135 14.66 -1.62 58.87
N ARG A 136 13.99 -2.63 59.42
CA ARG A 136 13.57 -3.84 58.70
C ARG A 136 12.44 -3.49 57.73
N PRO A 137 12.52 -3.92 56.46
CA PRO A 137 11.33 -4.30 55.70
C PRO A 137 11.40 -5.79 55.34
N ARG A 138 10.26 -6.48 55.47
CA ARG A 138 10.02 -7.88 55.15
C ARG A 138 10.80 -8.39 53.93
N GLU A 139 11.63 -9.40 54.15
CA GLU A 139 12.21 -10.24 53.08
C GLU A 139 11.09 -11.03 52.39
N ASN A 140 10.71 -10.61 51.19
CA ASN A 140 10.16 -11.53 50.20
C ASN A 140 11.34 -12.32 49.64
N LYS A 141 11.36 -13.65 49.87
CA LYS A 141 12.31 -14.57 49.24
C LYS A 141 12.27 -14.37 47.72
N PRO A 142 13.37 -13.95 47.07
CA PRO A 142 13.45 -13.92 45.62
C PRO A 142 13.52 -15.36 45.11
N ASP A 143 12.71 -15.69 44.11
CA ASP A 143 12.76 -16.96 43.41
C ASP A 143 14.16 -17.15 42.77
N PRO A 144 14.93 -18.19 43.14
CA PRO A 144 16.25 -18.46 42.57
C PRO A 144 16.20 -18.91 41.10
N ARG A 145 15.00 -19.00 40.49
CA ARG A 145 14.80 -19.24 39.04
C ARG A 145 14.33 -18.02 38.26
N ALA A 146 14.23 -16.84 38.89
CA ALA A 146 14.04 -15.60 38.13
C ALA A 146 15.33 -15.31 37.36
N ALA A 147 15.37 -15.76 36.11
CA ALA A 147 16.38 -15.36 35.15
C ALA A 147 16.56 -13.84 35.25
N LYS A 148 17.80 -13.41 35.50
CA LYS A 148 18.15 -11.99 35.51
C LYS A 148 17.47 -11.33 34.31
N PRO A 149 16.75 -10.21 34.48
CA PRO A 149 16.32 -9.44 33.34
C PRO A 149 17.58 -9.16 32.52
N CYS A 150 17.61 -9.66 31.28
CA CYS A 150 18.59 -9.20 30.34
C CYS A 150 18.56 -7.66 30.38
N PRO A 151 19.72 -6.98 30.37
CA PRO A 151 19.72 -5.55 30.13
C PRO A 151 18.83 -5.30 28.91
N PRO A 152 17.98 -4.25 28.90
CA PRO A 152 17.23 -3.91 27.69
C PRO A 152 18.27 -3.86 26.58
N ALA A 153 18.11 -4.70 25.56
CA ALA A 153 18.98 -4.68 24.40
C ALA A 153 19.15 -3.22 24.03
N LEU A 154 20.39 -2.71 24.06
CA LEU A 154 20.71 -1.34 23.67
C LEU A 154 19.92 -1.09 22.39
N SER A 155 18.86 -0.28 22.49
CA SER A 155 18.00 0.04 21.35
C SER A 155 18.85 0.91 20.46
N VAL A 156 19.65 0.27 19.61
CA VAL A 156 20.43 0.93 18.58
C VAL A 156 19.42 1.76 17.79
N ASP A 157 19.65 3.08 17.74
CA ASP A 157 18.85 4.00 16.92
C ASP A 157 18.62 3.32 15.55
N PRO A 158 17.37 3.03 15.13
CA PRO A 158 17.13 2.27 13.90
C PRO A 158 17.65 2.98 12.64
N LEU A 159 17.93 4.28 12.75
CA LEU A 159 18.47 5.14 11.72
C LEU A 159 19.96 5.49 11.96
N TYR A 160 20.64 4.87 12.93
CA TYR A 160 22.01 5.24 13.33
C TYR A 160 22.99 5.31 12.16
N TRP A 161 22.80 4.45 11.16
CA TRP A 161 23.60 4.31 9.95
C TRP A 161 23.34 5.37 8.88
N LEU A 162 22.30 6.19 8.99
CA LEU A 162 22.05 7.28 8.05
C LEU A 162 23.08 8.41 8.25
N PRO A 163 23.73 8.88 7.18
CA PRO A 163 24.75 9.93 7.26
C PRO A 163 24.16 11.35 7.33
N TYR A 164 22.84 11.49 7.39
CA TYR A 164 22.12 12.77 7.31
C TYR A 164 21.59 13.23 8.66
N ASP A 165 21.24 14.51 8.76
CA ASP A 165 20.53 15.04 9.93
C ASP A 165 19.16 14.36 10.07
N LYS A 166 18.99 13.69 11.22
CA LYS A 166 17.78 12.97 11.57
C LYS A 166 16.88 13.88 12.38
N ASP A 167 15.63 14.00 11.98
CA ASP A 167 14.61 14.65 12.77
C ASP A 167 13.53 13.63 13.19
N GLU A 168 12.62 14.05 14.07
CA GLU A 168 11.54 13.19 14.54
C GLU A 168 10.66 12.66 13.39
N ASN A 169 10.50 13.43 12.31
CA ASN A 169 9.71 13.04 11.15
C ASN A 169 10.35 11.85 10.41
N ALA A 170 11.68 11.81 10.30
CA ALA A 170 12.38 10.68 9.70
C ALA A 170 12.13 9.37 10.46
N TYR A 171 12.16 9.41 11.80
CA TYR A 171 11.83 8.24 12.63
C TYR A 171 10.38 7.80 12.42
N GLN A 172 9.44 8.74 12.49
CA GLN A 172 8.01 8.44 12.29
C GLN A 172 7.73 7.90 10.88
N ALA A 173 8.43 8.40 9.85
CA ALA A 173 8.31 7.92 8.49
C ALA A 173 8.76 6.47 8.36
N VAL A 174 9.95 6.13 8.86
CA VAL A 174 10.50 4.77 8.78
C VAL A 174 9.68 3.80 9.65
N ASP A 175 9.24 4.22 10.83
CA ASP A 175 8.32 3.44 11.67
C ASP A 175 7.01 3.15 10.94
N TYR A 176 6.38 4.17 10.35
CA TYR A 176 5.18 4.01 9.54
C TYR A 176 5.40 3.07 8.35
N PHE A 177 6.53 3.18 7.65
CA PHE A 177 6.84 2.29 6.53
C PHE A 177 6.96 0.83 6.99
N ALA A 178 7.76 0.59 8.04
CA ALA A 178 8.12 -0.74 8.50
C ALA A 178 6.93 -1.45 9.18
N ASN A 179 6.18 -0.73 10.01
CA ASN A 179 5.15 -1.32 10.87
C ASN A 179 3.73 -1.21 10.30
N ILE A 180 3.51 -0.35 9.29
CA ILE A 180 2.16 -0.10 8.76
C ILE A 180 2.12 -0.32 7.24
N ALA A 181 2.88 0.45 6.45
CA ALA A 181 2.70 0.47 5.00
C ALA A 181 3.14 -0.84 4.30
N ALA A 182 4.33 -1.35 4.62
CA ALA A 182 4.85 -2.56 3.98
C ALA A 182 4.06 -3.82 4.38
N PRO A 183 3.75 -4.06 5.67
CA PRO A 183 2.91 -5.20 6.07
C PRO A 183 1.52 -5.17 5.44
N ALA A 184 0.88 -3.99 5.37
CA ALA A 184 -0.48 -3.86 4.85
C ALA A 184 -0.61 -4.26 3.37
N LEU A 185 0.44 -4.05 2.57
CA LEU A 185 0.43 -4.36 1.13
C LEU A 185 1.02 -5.73 0.78
N ARG A 186 1.79 -6.35 1.69
CA ARG A 186 2.38 -7.67 1.46
C ARG A 186 1.36 -8.68 0.90
N PRO A 187 0.16 -8.86 1.48
CA PRO A 187 -0.80 -9.85 0.99
C PRO A 187 -1.15 -9.65 -0.49
N VAL A 188 -1.43 -8.42 -0.90
CA VAL A 188 -1.80 -8.09 -2.28
C VAL A 188 -0.67 -8.43 -3.24
N TYR A 189 0.57 -8.04 -2.91
CA TYR A 189 1.72 -8.36 -3.75
C TYR A 189 1.93 -9.86 -3.92
N GLU A 190 1.78 -10.63 -2.85
CA GLU A 190 1.95 -12.09 -2.92
C GLU A 190 0.82 -12.76 -3.71
N ILE A 191 -0.45 -12.41 -3.42
CA ILE A 191 -1.65 -12.98 -4.07
C ILE A 191 -1.70 -12.67 -5.56
N PHE A 192 -1.36 -11.42 -5.94
CA PHE A 192 -1.33 -11.00 -7.35
C PHE A 192 -0.02 -11.41 -8.05
N ASN A 193 0.93 -12.01 -7.31
CA ASN A 193 2.24 -12.42 -7.81
C ASN A 193 3.04 -11.24 -8.43
N ILE A 194 2.92 -10.07 -7.81
CA ILE A 194 3.56 -8.81 -8.21
C ILE A 194 4.77 -8.54 -7.32
N THR A 195 5.89 -8.15 -7.91
CA THR A 195 7.09 -7.76 -7.19
C THR A 195 6.78 -6.61 -6.23
N SER A 196 6.93 -6.85 -4.92
CA SER A 196 6.70 -5.79 -3.93
C SER A 196 7.70 -4.66 -4.11
N VAL A 197 7.22 -3.42 -4.00
CA VAL A 197 8.04 -2.19 -4.01
C VAL A 197 8.15 -1.56 -2.62
N TYR A 198 7.49 -2.18 -1.63
CA TYR A 198 7.55 -1.83 -0.23
C TYR A 198 8.54 -2.77 0.48
N THR A 199 9.82 -2.60 0.16
CA THR A 199 10.91 -3.55 0.46
C THR A 199 12.12 -2.82 1.02
N SER A 200 13.22 -3.56 1.25
CA SER A 200 14.53 -3.00 1.60
C SER A 200 15.00 -1.97 0.57
N LEU A 201 14.51 -2.00 -0.67
CA LEU A 201 14.82 -0.99 -1.68
C LEU A 201 14.55 0.42 -1.16
N PHE A 202 13.44 0.66 -0.45
CA PHE A 202 13.18 1.98 0.11
C PHE A 202 14.28 2.39 1.10
N LEU A 203 14.68 1.47 1.98
CA LEU A 203 15.71 1.68 3.00
C LEU A 203 17.10 1.88 2.35
N GLU A 204 17.40 1.16 1.28
CA GLU A 204 18.61 1.33 0.47
C GLU A 204 18.60 2.66 -0.30
N CYS A 205 17.45 3.09 -0.83
CA CYS A 205 17.39 4.38 -1.51
C CYS A 205 17.60 5.55 -0.55
N ILE A 206 17.11 5.45 0.70
CA ILE A 206 17.37 6.48 1.72
C ILE A 206 18.80 6.44 2.28
N THR A 207 19.56 5.33 2.15
CA THR A 207 21.02 5.34 2.41
C THR A 207 21.79 6.05 1.32
N ASP A 208 21.39 5.83 0.06
CA ASP A 208 22.25 6.07 -1.10
C ASP A 208 22.15 7.51 -1.62
N SER A 209 21.10 8.25 -1.28
CA SER A 209 20.90 9.62 -1.77
C SER A 209 20.19 10.50 -0.75
N GLU A 210 20.77 11.68 -0.50
CA GLU A 210 20.20 12.70 0.39
C GLU A 210 18.93 13.32 -0.21
N SER A 211 18.91 13.50 -1.54
CA SER A 211 17.73 13.99 -2.25
C SER A 211 16.57 13.00 -2.10
N PHE A 212 16.87 11.70 -2.23
CA PHE A 212 15.87 10.65 -2.01
C PHE A 212 15.46 10.52 -0.56
N TYR A 213 16.40 10.59 0.41
CA TYR A 213 16.09 10.57 1.84
C TYR A 213 15.01 11.60 2.19
N HIS A 214 15.20 12.86 1.77
CA HIS A 214 14.22 13.90 2.04
C HIS A 214 12.88 13.66 1.31
N ALA A 215 12.91 13.22 0.04
CA ALA A 215 11.67 12.92 -0.69
C ALA A 215 10.92 11.72 -0.09
N GLY A 216 11.63 10.67 0.33
CA GLY A 216 11.10 9.48 0.98
C GLY A 216 10.41 9.81 2.29
N VAL A 217 11.08 10.57 3.17
CA VAL A 217 10.51 11.02 4.44
C VAL A 217 9.27 11.90 4.22
N ALA A 218 9.37 12.94 3.37
CA ALA A 218 8.21 13.79 3.04
C ALA A 218 7.03 12.96 2.53
N ARG A 219 7.30 11.98 1.66
CA ARG A 219 6.27 11.12 1.08
C ARG A 219 5.59 10.26 2.13
N LEU A 220 6.33 9.61 3.02
CA LEU A 220 5.75 8.76 4.06
C LEU A 220 4.96 9.57 5.08
N CYS A 221 5.51 10.70 5.54
CA CYS A 221 4.80 11.64 6.41
C CYS A 221 3.49 12.11 5.78
N ALA A 222 3.51 12.53 4.50
CA ALA A 222 2.30 12.98 3.80
C ALA A 222 1.22 11.90 3.75
N THR A 223 1.60 10.62 3.59
CA THR A 223 0.62 9.53 3.64
C THR A 223 0.13 9.22 5.05
N ALA A 224 1.01 9.25 6.04
CA ALA A 224 0.61 9.06 7.44
C ALA A 224 -0.36 10.16 7.89
N ASP A 225 -0.13 11.40 7.45
CA ASP A 225 -1.01 12.53 7.74
C ASP A 225 -2.37 12.37 7.05
N LEU A 226 -2.40 12.01 5.76
CA LEU A 226 -3.65 11.75 5.03
C LEU A 226 -4.46 10.61 5.65
N LEU A 227 -3.78 9.63 6.23
CA LEU A 227 -4.40 8.53 6.96
C LEU A 227 -5.11 9.01 8.23
N ARG A 228 -4.41 9.83 9.03
CA ARG A 228 -4.96 10.37 10.28
C ARG A 228 -6.04 11.40 10.04
N ASN A 229 -5.87 12.23 9.01
CA ASN A 229 -6.79 13.31 8.66
C ASN A 229 -6.78 13.59 7.14
N PRO A 230 -7.71 12.99 6.36
CA PRO A 230 -7.77 13.19 4.90
C PRO A 230 -7.97 14.64 4.45
N ARG A 231 -8.38 15.54 5.36
CA ARG A 231 -8.67 16.95 5.07
C ARG A 231 -7.60 17.90 5.64
N SER A 232 -6.57 17.39 6.30
CA SER A 232 -5.52 18.26 6.84
C SER A 232 -4.71 18.86 5.72
N LYS A 233 -4.33 20.13 5.91
CA LYS A 233 -3.25 20.74 5.10
C LYS A 233 -1.96 19.94 5.33
N PRO A 234 -1.04 19.90 4.35
CA PRO A 234 0.24 19.24 4.54
C PRO A 234 0.96 19.83 5.74
N ALA A 235 1.52 18.96 6.58
CA ALA A 235 2.36 19.40 7.69
C ALA A 235 3.56 20.21 7.18
N LEU A 236 4.02 21.16 7.98
CA LEU A 236 5.20 21.97 7.64
C LEU A 236 6.43 21.08 7.39
N SER A 237 6.57 19.97 8.12
CA SER A 237 7.64 19.00 7.94
C SER A 237 7.67 18.39 6.54
N VAL A 238 6.50 18.01 5.99
CA VAL A 238 6.37 17.51 4.61
C VAL A 238 6.91 18.53 3.61
N LEU A 239 6.51 19.79 3.75
CA LEU A 239 6.94 20.88 2.85
C LEU A 239 8.44 21.18 2.99
N LEU A 240 8.98 21.13 4.21
CA LEU A 240 10.40 21.35 4.46
C LEU A 240 11.26 20.24 3.84
N HIS A 241 10.90 18.97 4.05
CA HIS A 241 11.59 17.85 3.41
C HIS A 241 11.45 17.89 1.88
N GLN A 242 10.29 18.25 1.35
CA GLN A 242 10.12 18.44 -0.09
C GLN A 242 11.07 19.52 -0.64
N ALA A 243 11.18 20.67 0.05
CA ALA A 243 12.08 21.75 -0.36
C ALA A 243 13.56 21.34 -0.30
N LYS A 244 13.96 20.61 0.74
CA LYS A 244 15.32 20.02 0.83
C LYS A 244 15.57 19.04 -0.31
N ALA A 245 14.67 18.10 -0.56
CA ALA A 245 14.79 17.13 -1.65
C ALA A 245 15.02 17.80 -3.01
N ILE A 246 14.24 18.86 -3.31
CA ILE A 246 14.40 19.65 -4.54
C ILE A 246 15.77 20.33 -4.59
N THR A 247 16.25 20.85 -3.46
CA THR A 247 17.54 21.55 -3.36
C THR A 247 18.71 20.59 -3.63
N HIS A 248 18.72 19.43 -2.97
CA HIS A 248 19.75 18.40 -3.20
C HIS A 248 19.66 17.82 -4.62
N LEU A 249 18.45 17.56 -5.13
CA LEU A 249 18.26 17.06 -6.49
C LEU A 249 18.81 18.04 -7.54
N ARG A 250 18.62 19.35 -7.37
CA ARG A 250 19.19 20.37 -8.28
C ARG A 250 20.71 20.31 -8.31
N HIS A 251 21.35 20.19 -7.14
CA HIS A 251 22.80 20.04 -7.05
C HIS A 251 23.30 18.74 -7.69
N GLU A 252 22.57 17.64 -7.51
CA GLU A 252 22.86 16.37 -8.18
C GLU A 252 22.76 16.51 -9.72
N ILE A 253 21.71 17.18 -10.23
CA ILE A 253 21.51 17.44 -11.66
C ILE A 253 22.65 18.29 -12.24
N GLU A 254 23.12 19.32 -11.53
CA GLU A 254 24.19 20.20 -12.00
C GLU A 254 25.53 19.48 -12.17
N ARG A 255 25.77 18.44 -11.36
CA ARG A 255 27.02 17.68 -11.32
C ARG A 255 26.99 16.43 -12.20
N ALA A 256 25.81 15.89 -12.46
CA ALA A 256 25.65 14.64 -13.19
C ALA A 256 25.78 14.85 -14.71
N THR A 257 26.55 13.98 -15.36
CA THR A 257 26.61 13.92 -16.84
C THR A 257 25.40 13.18 -17.43
N GLN A 258 24.76 12.31 -16.64
CA GLN A 258 23.56 11.56 -17.00
C GLN A 258 22.65 11.38 -15.78
N PRO A 259 21.32 11.22 -15.95
CA PRO A 259 20.41 11.01 -14.83
C PRO A 259 20.72 9.70 -14.11
N THR A 260 20.86 9.73 -12.79
CA THR A 260 21.06 8.51 -11.99
C THR A 260 19.71 7.90 -11.59
N ASN A 261 19.70 6.62 -11.22
CA ASN A 261 18.49 5.96 -10.71
C ASN A 261 17.91 6.68 -9.50
N MET A 262 18.77 7.17 -8.59
CA MET A 262 18.34 7.91 -7.40
C MET A 262 17.68 9.23 -7.78
N MET A 263 18.23 9.98 -8.74
CA MET A 263 17.58 11.22 -9.23
C MET A 263 16.17 10.93 -9.78
N LEU A 264 16.02 9.86 -10.57
CA LEU A 264 14.73 9.45 -11.11
C LEU A 264 13.75 9.04 -9.99
N ALA A 265 14.22 8.27 -9.00
CA ALA A 265 13.42 7.85 -7.86
C ALA A 265 12.99 9.05 -7.00
N THR A 266 13.87 10.03 -6.79
CA THR A 266 13.57 11.29 -6.10
C THR A 266 12.46 12.04 -6.84
N ILE A 267 12.54 12.18 -8.17
CA ILE A 267 11.49 12.81 -8.98
C ILE A 267 10.16 12.06 -8.86
N LEU A 268 10.20 10.72 -8.91
CA LEU A 268 9.00 9.88 -8.72
C LEU A 268 8.31 10.15 -7.37
N PHE A 269 9.09 10.27 -6.30
CA PHE A 269 8.55 10.54 -4.96
C PHE A 269 8.06 11.99 -4.81
N LEU A 270 8.71 12.96 -5.47
CA LEU A 270 8.21 14.34 -5.56
C LEU A 270 6.86 14.43 -6.27
N ILE A 271 6.65 13.69 -7.37
CA ILE A 271 5.34 13.54 -8.02
C ILE A 271 4.29 13.03 -7.02
N ALA A 272 4.66 11.99 -6.25
CA ALA A 272 3.74 11.37 -5.31
C ALA A 272 3.41 12.30 -4.12
N ILE A 273 4.35 13.15 -3.68
CA ILE A 273 4.10 14.22 -2.72
C ILE A 273 3.14 15.25 -3.32
N ASP A 274 3.42 15.76 -4.52
CA ASP A 274 2.58 16.75 -5.20
C ASP A 274 1.13 16.29 -5.30
N ILE A 275 0.90 15.01 -5.64
CA ILE A 275 -0.43 14.41 -5.66
C ILE A 275 -1.06 14.40 -4.26
N ALA A 276 -0.32 13.97 -3.24
CA ALA A 276 -0.81 13.88 -1.86
C ALA A 276 -1.23 15.26 -1.31
N ILE A 277 -0.54 16.33 -1.70
CA ILE A 277 -0.83 17.70 -1.25
C ILE A 277 -1.76 18.48 -2.19
N GLY A 278 -2.30 17.83 -3.23
CA GLY A 278 -3.26 18.42 -4.17
C GLY A 278 -2.65 19.31 -5.27
N GLN A 279 -1.34 19.25 -5.49
CA GLN A 279 -0.61 20.02 -6.52
C GLN A 279 -0.58 19.25 -7.87
N GLY A 280 -1.76 19.03 -8.46
CA GLY A 280 -1.90 18.21 -9.67
C GLY A 280 -1.08 18.69 -10.88
N SER A 281 -1.04 19.99 -11.16
CA SER A 281 -0.29 20.54 -12.30
C SER A 281 1.23 20.36 -12.17
N SER A 282 1.77 20.47 -10.95
CA SER A 282 3.17 20.18 -10.65
C SER A 282 3.48 18.70 -10.89
N ALA A 283 2.61 17.81 -10.39
CA ALA A 283 2.74 16.37 -10.60
C ALA A 283 2.77 16.02 -12.10
N ASP A 284 1.90 16.62 -12.91
CA ASP A 284 1.81 16.37 -14.36
C ASP A 284 3.06 16.82 -15.10
N MET A 285 3.63 17.97 -14.73
CA MET A 285 4.89 18.46 -15.28
C MET A 285 6.07 17.53 -14.92
N HIS A 286 6.19 17.19 -13.64
CA HIS A 286 7.24 16.29 -13.16
C HIS A 286 7.15 14.92 -13.82
N ARG A 287 5.94 14.41 -14.04
CA ARG A 287 5.65 13.18 -14.78
C ARG A 287 6.20 13.20 -16.20
N ILE A 288 5.89 14.23 -16.99
CA ILE A 288 6.39 14.38 -18.37
C ILE A 288 7.92 14.41 -18.39
N ASN A 289 8.53 15.12 -17.45
CA ASN A 289 9.98 15.19 -17.33
C ASN A 289 10.58 13.83 -16.93
N LEU A 290 9.97 13.12 -15.99
CA LEU A 290 10.37 11.78 -15.59
C LEU A 290 10.38 10.82 -16.78
N ALA A 291 9.32 10.82 -17.60
CA ALA A 291 9.22 9.97 -18.78
C ALA A 291 10.35 10.25 -19.79
N ARG A 292 10.70 11.53 -20.01
CA ARG A 292 11.82 11.92 -20.86
C ARG A 292 13.16 11.41 -20.33
N LEU A 293 13.39 11.49 -19.03
CA LEU A 293 14.64 11.07 -18.41
C LEU A 293 14.78 9.54 -18.38
N VAL A 294 13.69 8.82 -18.10
CA VAL A 294 13.64 7.35 -18.21
C VAL A 294 13.96 6.92 -19.65
N LYS A 295 13.36 7.58 -20.65
CA LYS A 295 13.67 7.33 -22.06
C LYS A 295 15.14 7.61 -22.39
N ALA A 296 15.70 8.71 -21.88
CA ALA A 296 17.11 9.05 -22.06
C ALA A 296 18.07 8.03 -21.43
N ARG A 297 17.61 7.29 -20.41
CA ARG A 297 18.34 6.18 -19.79
C ARG A 297 18.20 4.84 -20.51
N GLY A 298 17.48 4.79 -21.62
CA GLY A 298 17.25 3.56 -22.38
C GLY A 298 15.93 2.86 -22.04
N GLY A 299 15.03 3.50 -21.28
CA GLY A 299 13.75 2.95 -20.88
C GLY A 299 13.77 2.30 -19.49
N LEU A 300 12.62 1.74 -19.08
CA LEU A 300 12.45 1.15 -17.74
C LEU A 300 13.34 -0.07 -17.50
N ASP A 301 13.61 -0.87 -18.52
CA ASP A 301 14.46 -2.08 -18.39
C ASP A 301 15.94 -1.74 -18.12
N ALA A 302 16.35 -0.49 -18.35
CA ALA A 302 17.70 -0.01 -18.08
C ALA A 302 17.91 0.53 -16.65
N LEU A 303 16.86 0.53 -15.81
CA LEU A 303 16.90 1.15 -14.47
C LEU A 303 17.57 0.31 -13.37
N GLY A 304 18.12 -0.89 -13.65
CA GLY A 304 18.97 -1.61 -12.69
C GLY A 304 18.24 -2.45 -11.62
N ARG A 305 18.96 -2.70 -10.50
CA ARG A 305 18.71 -3.64 -9.37
C ARG A 305 17.68 -4.72 -9.67
N ASP A 306 18.03 -5.64 -10.56
CA ASP A 306 17.25 -6.84 -10.86
C ASP A 306 15.76 -6.59 -11.21
N GLY A 307 15.43 -5.38 -11.68
CA GLY A 307 14.07 -4.99 -12.06
C GLY A 307 13.22 -4.37 -10.94
N PHE A 308 13.75 -4.16 -9.73
CA PHE A 308 12.99 -3.55 -8.64
C PHE A 308 12.67 -2.07 -8.89
N GLU A 309 13.59 -1.29 -9.46
CA GLU A 309 13.28 0.08 -9.88
C GLU A 309 12.21 0.08 -10.97
N LYS A 310 12.31 -0.81 -11.96
CA LYS A 310 11.28 -0.96 -12.99
C LYS A 310 9.91 -1.22 -12.35
N ALA A 311 9.81 -2.21 -11.45
CA ALA A 311 8.58 -2.52 -10.73
C ALA A 311 8.03 -1.29 -9.97
N THR A 312 8.91 -0.55 -9.29
CA THR A 312 8.54 0.69 -8.57
C THR A 312 7.92 1.72 -9.52
N PHE A 313 8.61 2.04 -10.61
CA PHE A 313 8.14 3.05 -11.56
C PHE A 313 6.84 2.64 -12.25
N MET A 314 6.73 1.38 -12.66
CA MET A 314 5.51 0.86 -13.28
C MET A 314 4.33 0.93 -12.32
N GLN A 315 4.50 0.53 -11.06
CA GLN A 315 3.40 0.53 -10.10
C GLN A 315 2.91 1.94 -9.75
N PHE A 316 3.83 2.89 -9.55
CA PHE A 316 3.44 4.29 -9.35
C PHE A 316 2.71 4.87 -10.57
N ASP A 317 3.19 4.60 -11.79
CA ASP A 317 2.52 5.09 -12.99
C ASP A 317 1.17 4.41 -13.22
N ASN A 318 1.05 3.11 -12.92
CA ASN A 318 -0.22 2.39 -12.96
C ASN A 318 -1.25 3.02 -12.02
N MET A 319 -0.88 3.36 -10.78
CA MET A 319 -1.81 3.96 -9.82
C MET A 319 -2.28 5.34 -10.28
N TYR A 320 -1.37 6.14 -10.83
CA TYR A 320 -1.75 7.39 -11.46
C TYR A 320 -2.67 7.15 -12.65
N ALA A 321 -2.36 6.17 -13.49
CA ALA A 321 -3.11 5.92 -14.71
C ALA A 321 -4.57 5.52 -14.41
N LEU A 322 -4.78 4.74 -13.35
CA LEU A 322 -6.12 4.41 -12.87
C LEU A 322 -6.93 5.64 -12.42
N GLU A 323 -6.29 6.65 -11.82
CA GLU A 323 -6.99 7.84 -11.31
C GLU A 323 -7.18 8.93 -12.39
N ARG A 324 -6.16 9.15 -13.23
CA ARG A 324 -6.01 10.39 -14.00
C ARG A 324 -5.83 10.22 -15.51
N GLY A 325 -5.69 9.00 -16.01
CA GLY A 325 -5.67 8.75 -17.47
C GLY A 325 -4.51 7.88 -17.94
N PRO A 326 -4.04 8.02 -19.18
CA PRO A 326 -3.08 7.06 -19.72
C PRO A 326 -1.72 7.09 -18.99
N SER A 327 -1.10 5.92 -18.89
CA SER A 327 0.28 5.74 -18.46
C SER A 327 1.24 6.46 -19.42
N ILE A 328 2.31 7.03 -18.87
CA ILE A 328 3.34 7.74 -19.65
C ILE A 328 4.68 7.01 -19.66
N LEU A 329 4.90 6.11 -18.69
CA LEU A 329 6.11 5.32 -18.58
C LEU A 329 5.95 3.94 -19.22
N VAL A 330 4.73 3.39 -19.19
CA VAL A 330 4.44 2.03 -19.63
C VAL A 330 3.59 2.08 -20.89
N SER A 331 4.11 1.48 -21.97
CA SER A 331 3.27 1.20 -23.12
C SER A 331 2.33 0.05 -22.79
N LEU A 332 1.03 0.33 -22.73
CA LEU A 332 0.03 -0.68 -22.42
C LEU A 332 -0.08 -1.68 -23.58
N GLN A 333 0.15 -2.96 -23.27
CA GLN A 333 -0.01 -4.01 -24.27
C GLN A 333 -1.48 -4.18 -24.66
N ARG A 334 -1.71 -4.57 -25.93
CA ARG A 334 -3.05 -4.92 -26.39
C ARG A 334 -3.52 -6.20 -25.70
N TYR A 335 -4.39 -6.05 -24.71
CA TYR A 335 -5.04 -7.18 -24.06
C TYR A 335 -6.08 -7.83 -24.99
N ARG A 336 -6.05 -9.16 -25.06
CA ARG A 336 -7.04 -9.98 -25.77
C ARG A 336 -7.52 -11.08 -24.81
N PRO A 337 -8.72 -10.95 -24.21
CA PRO A 337 -9.19 -11.92 -23.24
C PRO A 337 -9.33 -13.30 -23.87
N ARG A 338 -8.84 -14.32 -23.19
CA ARG A 338 -9.04 -15.73 -23.55
C ARG A 338 -10.00 -16.35 -22.57
N TYR A 339 -11.14 -16.81 -23.05
CA TYR A 339 -12.15 -17.46 -22.22
C TYR A 339 -11.96 -18.99 -22.22
N PRO A 340 -12.39 -19.69 -21.15
CA PRO A 340 -12.36 -21.14 -21.11
C PRO A 340 -13.09 -21.76 -22.32
N PRO A 341 -12.51 -22.78 -22.97
CA PRO A 341 -13.26 -23.57 -23.95
C PRO A 341 -14.34 -24.39 -23.25
N PHE A 342 -15.45 -24.66 -23.95
CA PHE A 342 -16.54 -25.49 -23.45
C PHE A 342 -16.73 -26.73 -24.34
N PRO A 343 -16.96 -27.91 -23.74
CA PRO A 343 -17.08 -28.19 -22.31
C PRO A 343 -15.77 -27.94 -21.53
N LEU A 344 -15.90 -27.59 -20.24
CA LEU A 344 -14.74 -27.27 -19.40
C LEU A 344 -13.87 -28.51 -19.20
N SER A 345 -12.54 -28.35 -19.25
CA SER A 345 -11.62 -29.45 -18.96
C SER A 345 -11.71 -29.90 -17.49
N PRO A 346 -11.43 -31.19 -17.17
CA PRO A 346 -11.45 -31.69 -15.79
C PRO A 346 -10.58 -30.87 -14.83
N ARG A 347 -9.43 -30.40 -15.33
CA ARG A 347 -8.53 -29.52 -14.57
C ARG A 347 -9.17 -28.18 -14.23
N LEU A 348 -9.84 -27.54 -15.19
CA LEU A 348 -10.54 -26.28 -14.93
C LEU A 348 -11.72 -26.48 -13.98
N ILE A 349 -12.47 -27.58 -14.12
CA ILE A 349 -13.55 -27.93 -13.19
C ILE A 349 -13.03 -28.02 -11.75
N LYS A 350 -11.90 -28.71 -11.53
CA LYS A 350 -11.25 -28.78 -10.22
C LYS A 350 -10.88 -27.40 -9.68
N ILE A 351 -10.29 -26.53 -10.51
CA ILE A 351 -9.94 -25.15 -10.12
C ILE A 351 -11.18 -24.34 -9.75
N ILE A 352 -12.23 -24.37 -10.59
CA ILE A 352 -13.45 -23.59 -10.41
C ILE A 352 -14.25 -24.08 -9.20
N SER A 353 -14.22 -25.38 -8.90
CA SER A 353 -14.90 -25.94 -7.72
C SER A 353 -14.40 -25.35 -6.39
N ALA A 354 -13.22 -24.75 -6.38
CA ALA A 354 -12.62 -24.09 -5.23
C ALA A 354 -13.11 -22.63 -5.03
N PHE A 355 -13.89 -22.08 -5.95
CA PHE A 355 -14.37 -20.69 -5.89
C PHE A 355 -15.71 -20.60 -5.15
N PRO A 356 -16.01 -19.44 -4.53
CA PRO A 356 -17.37 -19.09 -4.13
C PRO A 356 -18.37 -19.19 -5.30
N ASP A 357 -19.61 -19.57 -5.00
CA ASP A 357 -20.67 -19.90 -5.96
C ASP A 357 -20.91 -18.82 -7.02
N GLY A 358 -20.93 -17.56 -6.61
CA GLY A 358 -21.09 -16.42 -7.53
C GLY A 358 -19.99 -16.41 -8.59
N PHE A 359 -18.72 -16.60 -8.20
CA PHE A 359 -17.62 -16.69 -9.17
C PHE A 359 -17.72 -17.92 -10.06
N ARG A 360 -18.18 -19.07 -9.53
CA ARG A 360 -18.42 -20.28 -10.33
C ARG A 360 -19.44 -20.00 -11.43
N CYS A 361 -20.56 -19.37 -11.09
CA CYS A 361 -21.59 -19.01 -12.07
C CYS A 361 -21.05 -18.07 -13.16
N LEU A 362 -20.29 -17.02 -12.78
CA LEU A 362 -19.69 -16.11 -13.76
C LEU A 362 -18.72 -16.82 -14.74
N VAL A 363 -17.98 -17.83 -14.29
CA VAL A 363 -17.16 -18.66 -15.19
C VAL A 363 -18.01 -19.48 -16.14
N HIS A 364 -19.08 -20.12 -15.64
CA HIS A 364 -20.01 -20.90 -16.46
C HIS A 364 -20.71 -20.04 -17.53
N HIS A 365 -21.02 -18.78 -17.21
CA HIS A 365 -21.55 -17.78 -18.14
C HIS A 365 -20.51 -17.18 -19.10
N ARG A 366 -19.25 -17.64 -19.04
CA ARG A 366 -18.13 -17.15 -19.87
C ARG A 366 -17.83 -15.66 -19.70
N LEU A 367 -18.13 -15.09 -18.54
CA LEU A 367 -17.86 -13.68 -18.25
C LEU A 367 -16.42 -13.47 -17.77
N LEU A 368 -15.77 -14.52 -17.25
CA LEU A 368 -14.42 -14.45 -16.70
C LEU A 368 -13.38 -15.09 -17.63
N PRO A 369 -12.36 -14.34 -18.10
CA PRO A 369 -11.27 -14.90 -18.87
C PRO A 369 -10.33 -15.74 -17.98
N LEU A 370 -9.51 -16.59 -18.62
CA LEU A 370 -8.58 -17.51 -17.98
C LEU A 370 -7.62 -16.83 -17.01
N ASP A 371 -7.14 -15.62 -17.34
CA ASP A 371 -6.21 -14.88 -16.48
C ASP A 371 -6.88 -14.39 -15.18
N VAL A 372 -8.19 -14.07 -15.23
CA VAL A 372 -8.99 -13.73 -14.04
C VAL A 372 -9.28 -14.99 -13.22
N ILE A 373 -9.50 -16.14 -13.87
CA ILE A 373 -9.64 -17.44 -13.19
C ILE A 373 -8.33 -17.82 -12.48
N GLU A 374 -7.17 -17.56 -13.07
CA GLU A 374 -5.86 -17.76 -12.41
C GLU A 374 -5.75 -16.87 -11.15
N LEU A 375 -6.14 -15.60 -11.24
CA LEU A 375 -6.16 -14.70 -10.09
C LEU A 375 -7.11 -15.18 -8.99
N LEU A 376 -8.34 -15.54 -9.34
CA LEU A 376 -9.34 -16.09 -8.42
C LEU A 376 -8.84 -17.36 -7.72
N PHE A 377 -8.11 -18.20 -8.43
CA PHE A 377 -7.51 -19.40 -7.86
C PHE A 377 -6.46 -19.07 -6.79
N ARG A 378 -5.58 -18.08 -7.03
CA ARG A 378 -4.61 -17.62 -6.03
C ARG A 378 -5.28 -16.99 -4.80
N ILE A 379 -6.35 -16.21 -5.01
CA ILE A 379 -7.16 -15.66 -3.92
C ILE A 379 -7.80 -16.79 -3.10
N SER A 380 -8.44 -17.76 -3.76
CA SER A 380 -9.12 -18.88 -3.10
C SER A 380 -8.15 -19.75 -2.30
N ALA A 381 -6.95 -20.01 -2.84
CA ALA A 381 -5.89 -20.71 -2.10
C ALA A 381 -5.47 -19.94 -0.84
N THR A 382 -5.37 -18.61 -0.94
CA THR A 382 -5.04 -17.76 0.22
C THR A 382 -6.17 -17.73 1.25
N VAL A 383 -7.43 -17.64 0.82
CA VAL A 383 -8.59 -17.72 1.73
C VAL A 383 -8.57 -19.02 2.53
N ARG A 384 -8.35 -20.17 1.88
CA ARG A 384 -8.28 -21.46 2.57
C ARG A 384 -7.13 -21.53 3.58
N ARG A 385 -5.97 -21.02 3.21
CA ARG A 385 -4.80 -20.98 4.10
C ARG A 385 -5.02 -20.07 5.32
N CYS A 386 -5.80 -19.00 5.16
CA CYS A 386 -6.10 -18.06 6.23
C CYS A 386 -7.46 -18.34 6.91
N ALA A 387 -8.10 -19.49 6.68
CA ALA A 387 -9.52 -19.72 7.01
C ALA A 387 -9.88 -19.48 8.49
N ASP A 388 -8.91 -19.61 9.41
CA ASP A 388 -9.11 -19.43 10.86
C ASP A 388 -8.50 -18.14 11.42
N SER A 389 -7.98 -17.26 10.56
CA SER A 389 -7.27 -16.06 11.00
C SER A 389 -7.56 -14.85 10.11
N ASN A 390 -7.95 -13.74 10.75
CA ASN A 390 -7.92 -12.42 10.11
C ASN A 390 -6.48 -11.91 9.91
N THR A 391 -5.46 -12.70 10.26
CA THR A 391 -4.05 -12.40 10.02
C THR A 391 -3.60 -13.09 8.75
N TYR A 392 -3.01 -12.33 7.84
CA TYR A 392 -2.35 -12.91 6.67
C TYR A 392 -1.27 -13.90 7.10
N VAL A 393 -1.31 -15.11 6.55
CA VAL A 393 -0.22 -16.08 6.66
C VAL A 393 0.62 -16.02 5.38
N PRO A 394 1.87 -15.53 5.44
CA PRO A 394 2.74 -15.47 4.26
C PRO A 394 2.99 -16.85 3.64
N PHE A 395 3.29 -16.90 2.34
CA PHE A 395 3.68 -18.17 1.68
C PHE A 395 4.96 -18.76 2.26
N ASN A 396 5.83 -17.91 2.78
CA ASN A 396 7.05 -18.33 3.46
C ASN A 396 7.21 -17.50 4.74
N THR A 397 7.00 -18.14 5.88
CA THR A 397 7.11 -17.52 7.21
C THR A 397 8.54 -17.19 7.61
N ALA A 398 9.54 -17.85 7.00
CA ALA A 398 10.96 -17.57 7.21
C ALA A 398 11.48 -16.41 6.34
N GLU A 399 10.68 -15.91 5.40
CA GLU A 399 11.07 -14.84 4.49
C GLU A 399 10.95 -13.47 5.18
N ASN A 400 12.06 -12.74 5.22
CA ASN A 400 12.11 -11.37 5.74
C ASN A 400 11.08 -10.51 4.98
N PRO A 401 10.13 -9.85 5.67
CA PRO A 401 9.09 -9.04 5.03
C PRO A 401 9.64 -7.89 4.17
N PHE A 402 10.87 -7.44 4.44
CA PHE A 402 11.54 -6.38 3.70
C PHE A 402 12.39 -6.92 2.55
N HIS A 403 12.75 -8.20 2.51
CA HIS A 403 13.40 -8.79 1.34
C HIS A 403 12.34 -9.40 0.42
N SER A 404 11.94 -8.66 -0.61
CA SER A 404 11.14 -9.26 -1.66
C SER A 404 12.03 -10.01 -2.64
N LYS A 405 11.51 -11.12 -3.13
CA LYS A 405 11.99 -11.75 -4.35
C LYS A 405 11.24 -11.14 -5.52
N ARG A 406 11.92 -11.04 -6.65
CA ARG A 406 11.26 -10.74 -7.92
C ARG A 406 10.19 -11.81 -8.16
N ARG A 407 8.98 -11.36 -8.49
CA ARG A 407 7.82 -12.22 -8.76
C ARG A 407 7.56 -12.31 -10.27
N LYS A 408 6.51 -13.04 -10.66
CA LYS A 408 6.12 -13.24 -12.06
C LYS A 408 5.85 -11.90 -12.78
N TYR A 409 5.32 -10.92 -12.05
CA TYR A 409 4.89 -9.63 -12.60
C TYR A 409 5.63 -8.48 -11.93
N ASP A 410 6.03 -7.47 -12.71
CA ASP A 410 6.66 -6.26 -12.18
C ASP A 410 5.59 -5.28 -11.63
N SER A 411 4.35 -5.35 -12.14
CA SER A 411 3.27 -4.44 -11.76
C SER A 411 1.85 -4.99 -11.97
N PHE A 412 0.83 -4.21 -11.58
CA PHE A 412 -0.59 -4.53 -11.82
C PHE A 412 -0.99 -4.54 -13.30
N SER A 413 -0.29 -3.79 -14.17
CA SER A 413 -0.59 -3.80 -15.61
C SER A 413 -0.08 -5.06 -16.29
N ASP A 414 0.92 -5.74 -15.69
CA ASP A 414 1.38 -7.06 -16.13
C ASP A 414 0.50 -8.19 -15.56
N ALA A 415 0.16 -8.08 -14.27
CA ALA A 415 -0.63 -9.11 -13.58
C ALA A 415 -2.12 -9.10 -13.99
N CYS A 416 -2.66 -7.92 -14.27
CA CYS A 416 -4.06 -7.69 -14.59
C CYS A 416 -4.19 -6.76 -15.81
N PRO A 417 -3.75 -7.18 -17.01
CA PRO A 417 -3.71 -6.33 -18.20
C PRO A 417 -5.07 -5.74 -18.62
N TRP A 418 -6.17 -6.41 -18.27
CA TRP A 418 -7.53 -5.90 -18.53
C TRP A 418 -7.89 -4.64 -17.75
N LEU A 419 -7.22 -4.34 -16.61
CA LEU A 419 -7.43 -3.09 -15.87
C LEU A 419 -7.19 -1.86 -16.75
N PHE A 420 -6.23 -1.96 -17.65
CA PHE A 420 -5.76 -0.86 -18.50
C PHE A 420 -6.15 -1.02 -19.97
N ALA A 421 -6.90 -2.08 -20.30
CA ALA A 421 -7.44 -2.27 -21.64
C ALA A 421 -8.51 -1.20 -21.96
N PRO A 422 -8.70 -0.82 -23.23
CA PRO A 422 -9.83 0.01 -23.63
C PRO A 422 -11.17 -0.61 -23.21
N GLU A 423 -12.15 0.22 -22.80
CA GLU A 423 -13.45 -0.26 -22.29
C GLU A 423 -14.21 -1.11 -23.32
N ASP A 424 -14.03 -0.85 -24.62
CA ASP A 424 -14.66 -1.61 -25.70
C ASP A 424 -14.02 -2.98 -25.97
N LYS A 425 -12.90 -3.30 -25.28
CA LYS A 425 -12.14 -4.54 -25.47
C LYS A 425 -12.30 -5.54 -24.33
N VAL A 426 -12.94 -5.16 -23.24
CA VAL A 426 -13.11 -5.99 -22.05
C VAL A 426 -14.54 -5.93 -21.55
N HIS A 427 -14.99 -7.00 -20.91
CA HIS A 427 -16.31 -7.00 -20.29
C HIS A 427 -16.37 -5.92 -19.19
N PRO A 428 -17.44 -5.10 -19.10
CA PRO A 428 -17.53 -3.98 -18.16
C PRO A 428 -17.31 -4.36 -16.68
N LEU A 429 -17.60 -5.61 -16.33
CA LEU A 429 -17.40 -6.16 -14.99
C LEU A 429 -15.91 -6.32 -14.60
N LEU A 430 -15.01 -6.60 -15.54
CA LEU A 430 -13.66 -7.09 -15.20
C LEU A 430 -12.82 -6.06 -14.44
N LYS A 431 -12.87 -4.80 -14.86
CA LYS A 431 -12.13 -3.72 -14.22
C LYS A 431 -12.61 -3.47 -12.78
N PRO A 432 -13.89 -3.12 -12.54
CA PRO A 432 -14.36 -2.86 -11.18
C PRO A 432 -14.23 -4.10 -10.29
N LEU A 433 -14.42 -5.31 -10.83
CA LEU A 433 -14.20 -6.55 -10.09
C LEU A 433 -12.76 -6.68 -9.58
N THR A 434 -11.78 -6.41 -10.44
CA THR A 434 -10.37 -6.55 -10.07
C THR A 434 -9.93 -5.48 -9.08
N MET A 435 -10.43 -4.24 -9.23
CA MET A 435 -10.19 -3.19 -8.24
C MET A 435 -10.79 -3.56 -6.89
N ALA A 436 -12.01 -4.10 -6.87
CA ALA A 436 -12.64 -4.60 -5.64
C ALA A 436 -11.84 -5.76 -5.03
N MET A 437 -11.31 -6.69 -5.83
CA MET A 437 -10.44 -7.76 -5.31
C MET A 437 -9.18 -7.23 -4.64
N VAL A 438 -8.53 -6.21 -5.22
CA VAL A 438 -7.36 -5.58 -4.60
C VAL A 438 -7.73 -4.96 -3.25
N LEU A 439 -8.81 -4.18 -3.21
CA LEU A 439 -9.28 -3.54 -1.97
C LEU A 439 -9.71 -4.56 -0.92
N TRP A 440 -10.43 -5.60 -1.34
CA TRP A 440 -10.83 -6.70 -0.46
C TRP A 440 -9.60 -7.41 0.11
N CYS A 441 -8.58 -7.72 -0.70
CA CYS A 441 -7.34 -8.33 -0.21
C CYS A 441 -6.61 -7.42 0.80
N CYS A 442 -6.55 -6.11 0.56
CA CYS A 442 -6.02 -5.16 1.53
C CYS A 442 -6.80 -5.20 2.86
N ASN A 443 -8.13 -5.23 2.80
CA ASN A 443 -9.00 -5.14 3.97
C ASN A 443 -9.16 -6.46 4.73
N ALA A 444 -9.06 -7.60 4.05
CA ALA A 444 -9.24 -8.92 4.65
C ALA A 444 -8.00 -9.38 5.42
N TYR A 445 -6.82 -8.90 5.03
CA TYR A 445 -5.54 -9.44 5.48
C TYR A 445 -4.64 -8.41 6.18
N SER A 446 -5.04 -7.14 6.21
CA SER A 446 -4.35 -6.11 6.97
C SER A 446 -5.10 -5.82 8.26
N THR A 447 -4.41 -5.86 9.39
CA THR A 447 -4.92 -5.44 10.70
C THR A 447 -5.06 -3.92 10.79
N ILE A 448 -4.38 -3.18 9.92
CA ILE A 448 -4.41 -1.72 9.84
C ILE A 448 -4.81 -1.33 8.43
N ARG A 449 -5.91 -0.59 8.29
CA ARG A 449 -6.34 0.00 7.01
C ARG A 449 -5.48 1.19 6.66
N ALA A 450 -4.24 0.90 6.27
CA ALA A 450 -3.30 1.88 5.81
C ALA A 450 -3.70 2.38 4.41
N SER A 451 -3.96 3.68 4.27
CA SER A 451 -4.16 4.34 2.97
C SER A 451 -2.81 4.51 2.28
N THR A 452 -2.32 3.43 1.70
CA THR A 452 -1.14 3.45 0.81
C THR A 452 -1.48 4.03 -0.56
N VAL A 453 -0.47 4.29 -1.40
CA VAL A 453 -0.70 4.74 -2.80
C VAL A 453 -1.57 3.75 -3.54
N VAL A 454 -1.26 2.46 -3.40
CA VAL A 454 -1.97 1.38 -4.07
C VAL A 454 -3.42 1.35 -3.62
N TYR A 455 -3.66 1.32 -2.31
CA TYR A 455 -5.01 1.30 -1.76
C TYR A 455 -5.83 2.52 -2.20
N ALA A 456 -5.29 3.73 -2.02
CA ALA A 456 -5.98 4.96 -2.35
C ALA A 456 -6.25 5.09 -3.86
N GLY A 457 -5.30 4.68 -4.71
CA GLY A 457 -5.45 4.71 -6.16
C GLY A 457 -6.59 3.80 -6.64
N PHE A 458 -6.59 2.54 -6.19
CA PHE A 458 -7.67 1.59 -6.50
C PHE A 458 -9.03 2.05 -5.96
N LEU A 459 -9.08 2.55 -4.73
CA LEU A 459 -10.33 3.04 -4.12
C LEU A 459 -10.92 4.20 -4.90
N ARG A 460 -10.11 5.20 -5.27
CA ARG A 460 -10.57 6.35 -6.05
C ARG A 460 -11.02 5.94 -7.45
N ALA A 461 -10.22 5.13 -8.14
CA ALA A 461 -10.56 4.65 -9.48
C ALA A 461 -11.88 3.87 -9.49
N LEU A 462 -12.05 2.93 -8.56
CA LEU A 462 -13.29 2.19 -8.41
C LEU A 462 -14.47 3.11 -8.10
N THR A 463 -14.30 4.04 -7.14
CA THR A 463 -15.34 5.00 -6.77
C THR A 463 -15.79 5.82 -7.98
N MET A 464 -14.86 6.32 -8.80
CA MET A 464 -15.19 7.09 -9.99
C MET A 464 -15.91 6.25 -11.05
N LEU A 465 -15.55 4.98 -11.23
CA LEU A 465 -16.26 4.06 -12.12
C LEU A 465 -17.69 3.82 -11.64
N LEU A 466 -17.89 3.52 -10.36
CA LEU A 466 -19.21 3.27 -9.79
C LEU A 466 -20.11 4.53 -9.82
N LEU A 467 -19.54 5.71 -9.60
CA LEU A 467 -20.24 7.00 -9.72
C LEU A 467 -20.57 7.37 -11.17
N ARG A 468 -19.92 6.78 -12.17
CA ARG A 468 -20.25 6.99 -13.60
C ARG A 468 -21.23 5.94 -14.13
N SER A 469 -21.30 4.77 -13.50
CA SER A 469 -22.23 3.70 -13.86
C SER A 469 -23.68 4.18 -13.86
N PRO A 470 -24.50 3.82 -14.87
CA PRO A 470 -25.91 4.21 -14.92
C PRO A 470 -26.69 3.73 -13.68
N ILE A 471 -27.65 4.55 -13.24
CA ILE A 471 -28.50 4.27 -12.07
C ILE A 471 -29.58 3.22 -12.39
N MET A 472 -30.04 3.17 -13.64
CA MET A 472 -30.93 2.10 -14.07
C MET A 472 -30.14 1.11 -14.94
N PRO A 473 -30.16 -0.19 -14.61
CA PRO A 473 -29.69 -1.18 -15.56
C PRO A 473 -30.53 -1.09 -16.82
N MET A 474 -29.90 -1.26 -17.98
CA MET A 474 -30.67 -1.48 -19.19
C MET A 474 -31.51 -2.74 -18.98
N PRO A 475 -32.82 -2.70 -19.26
CA PRO A 475 -33.65 -3.88 -19.12
C PRO A 475 -33.07 -4.98 -20.03
N PRO A 476 -32.92 -6.21 -19.52
CA PRO A 476 -32.48 -7.33 -20.35
C PRO A 476 -33.49 -7.52 -21.47
N THR A 477 -33.06 -7.26 -22.71
CA THR A 477 -33.88 -7.44 -23.93
C THR A 477 -33.85 -8.89 -24.45
N GLY A 478 -33.32 -9.81 -23.65
CA GLY A 478 -32.93 -11.16 -24.06
C GLY A 478 -33.83 -12.29 -23.56
N SER A 479 -33.36 -13.50 -23.84
CA SER A 479 -33.94 -14.80 -23.46
C SER A 479 -33.84 -15.08 -21.96
N GLN A 480 -34.53 -16.13 -21.46
CA GLN A 480 -34.47 -16.57 -20.05
C GLN A 480 -33.02 -16.81 -19.55
N THR A 481 -32.14 -17.31 -20.41
CA THR A 481 -30.71 -17.49 -20.11
C THR A 481 -30.02 -16.16 -19.83
N ASP A 482 -30.38 -15.10 -20.58
CA ASP A 482 -29.82 -13.76 -20.41
C ASP A 482 -30.25 -13.14 -19.07
N PHE A 483 -31.44 -13.48 -18.57
CA PHE A 483 -31.88 -13.07 -17.23
C PHE A 483 -31.06 -13.70 -16.10
N VAL A 484 -30.71 -14.99 -16.21
CA VAL A 484 -29.89 -15.67 -15.20
C VAL A 484 -28.47 -15.11 -15.20
N VAL A 485 -27.89 -14.88 -16.38
CA VAL A 485 -26.57 -14.24 -16.50
C VAL A 485 -26.59 -12.84 -15.91
N ALA A 486 -27.64 -12.06 -16.19
CA ALA A 486 -27.79 -10.71 -15.64
C ALA A 486 -27.91 -10.70 -14.12
N ALA A 487 -28.60 -11.68 -13.52
CA ALA A 487 -28.72 -11.79 -12.06
C ALA A 487 -27.38 -12.06 -11.37
N ASP A 488 -26.56 -12.96 -11.92
CA ASP A 488 -25.24 -13.26 -11.34
C ASP A 488 -24.25 -12.10 -11.51
N GLU A 489 -24.34 -11.36 -12.62
CA GLU A 489 -23.59 -10.13 -12.82
C GLU A 489 -24.05 -9.01 -11.85
N GLU A 490 -25.35 -8.89 -11.61
CA GLU A 490 -25.91 -7.92 -10.67
C GLU A 490 -25.45 -8.22 -9.23
N ASP A 491 -25.51 -9.48 -8.80
CA ASP A 491 -24.98 -9.93 -7.51
C ASP A 491 -23.49 -9.63 -7.36
N CYS A 492 -22.69 -9.90 -8.41
CA CYS A 492 -21.27 -9.55 -8.41
C CYS A 492 -21.06 -8.03 -8.32
N THR A 493 -21.92 -7.25 -8.97
CA THR A 493 -21.87 -5.80 -8.91
C THR A 493 -22.21 -5.33 -7.49
N ILE A 494 -23.26 -5.84 -6.86
CA ILE A 494 -23.60 -5.52 -5.46
C ILE A 494 -22.42 -5.83 -4.53
N TRP A 495 -21.73 -6.96 -4.72
CA TRP A 495 -20.51 -7.29 -3.99
C TRP A 495 -19.39 -6.25 -4.17
N ILE A 496 -19.10 -5.84 -5.41
CA ILE A 496 -18.11 -4.79 -5.72
C ILE A 496 -18.44 -3.49 -4.96
N TRP A 497 -19.71 -3.09 -4.96
CA TRP A 497 -20.15 -1.88 -4.24
C TRP A 497 -19.96 -2.01 -2.73
N MET A 498 -20.29 -3.16 -2.14
CA MET A 498 -20.11 -3.40 -0.71
C MET A 498 -18.63 -3.31 -0.30
N VAL A 499 -17.72 -3.87 -1.10
CA VAL A 499 -16.27 -3.74 -0.89
C VAL A 499 -15.82 -2.28 -0.98
N ALA A 500 -16.31 -1.53 -1.98
CA ALA A 500 -15.97 -0.11 -2.15
C ALA A 500 -16.47 0.74 -0.97
N LEU A 501 -17.70 0.51 -0.50
CA LEU A 501 -18.28 1.21 0.65
C LEU A 501 -17.53 0.88 1.94
N ASP A 502 -17.23 -0.41 2.17
CA ASP A 502 -16.39 -0.85 3.28
C ASP A 502 -15.03 -0.16 3.27
N SER A 503 -14.42 -0.02 2.10
CA SER A 503 -13.10 0.61 1.93
C SER A 503 -13.09 2.12 2.25
N TRP A 504 -14.24 2.78 2.25
CA TRP A 504 -14.41 4.18 2.65
C TRP A 504 -14.72 4.37 4.13
N MET A 505 -14.74 3.29 4.93
CA MET A 505 -14.81 3.35 6.38
C MET A 505 -13.40 3.20 6.97
N PRO A 506 -12.79 4.29 7.48
CA PRO A 506 -11.54 4.22 8.21
C PRO A 506 -11.69 3.35 9.47
N ASP A 507 -10.58 2.77 9.93
CA ASP A 507 -10.58 2.00 11.18
C ASP A 507 -11.08 2.85 12.36
N GLY A 508 -12.01 2.28 13.13
CA GLY A 508 -12.62 2.95 14.29
C GLY A 508 -13.56 4.12 13.96
N ALA A 509 -13.77 4.46 12.69
CA ALA A 509 -14.69 5.52 12.31
C ALA A 509 -16.16 5.05 12.42
N ARG A 510 -16.99 5.89 13.05
CA ARG A 510 -18.46 5.75 13.11
C ARG A 510 -19.19 6.43 11.94
N ASN A 511 -18.44 6.85 10.93
CA ASN A 511 -18.98 7.69 9.87
C ASN A 511 -18.22 7.41 8.59
N LEU A 512 -18.98 7.22 7.52
CA LEU A 512 -18.45 7.06 6.19
C LEU A 512 -17.76 8.34 5.71
N HIS A 513 -16.64 8.20 5.01
CA HIS A 513 -15.98 9.33 4.34
C HIS A 513 -16.97 10.05 3.40
N PRO A 514 -16.91 11.38 3.20
CA PRO A 514 -17.85 12.12 2.35
C PRO A 514 -18.05 11.54 0.94
N LEU A 515 -16.98 11.09 0.27
CA LEU A 515 -17.09 10.40 -1.01
C LEU A 515 -17.82 9.07 -0.89
N GLY A 516 -17.56 8.32 0.19
CA GLY A 516 -18.31 7.12 0.51
C GLY A 516 -19.79 7.43 0.75
N LYS A 517 -20.16 8.54 1.41
CA LYS A 517 -21.58 8.93 1.60
C LYS A 517 -22.28 9.15 0.26
N GLY A 518 -21.62 9.83 -0.68
CA GLY A 518 -22.12 10.00 -2.05
C GLY A 518 -22.28 8.67 -2.78
N LEU A 519 -21.28 7.78 -2.66
CA LEU A 519 -21.36 6.42 -3.19
C LEU A 519 -22.52 5.65 -2.55
N PHE A 520 -22.72 5.76 -1.24
CA PHE A 520 -23.77 5.05 -0.54
C PHE A 520 -25.18 5.49 -0.97
N ALA A 521 -25.40 6.79 -1.14
CA ALA A 521 -26.64 7.30 -1.69
C ALA A 521 -26.92 6.74 -3.10
N ARG A 522 -25.88 6.68 -3.94
CA ARG A 522 -25.99 6.11 -5.30
C ARG A 522 -26.26 4.60 -5.28
N PHE A 523 -25.67 3.86 -4.34
CA PHE A 523 -25.98 2.45 -4.13
C PHE A 523 -27.47 2.25 -3.83
N LYS A 524 -28.04 3.03 -2.90
CA LYS A 524 -29.45 2.93 -2.53
C LYS A 524 -30.38 3.20 -3.72
N ALA A 525 -30.02 4.17 -4.56
CA ALA A 525 -30.77 4.47 -5.77
C ALA A 525 -30.67 3.35 -6.83
N ARG A 526 -29.49 2.73 -6.98
CA ARG A 526 -29.25 1.69 -8.00
C ARG A 526 -29.78 0.31 -7.61
N PHE A 527 -29.77 -0.03 -6.32
CA PHE A 527 -30.14 -1.35 -5.80
C PHE A 527 -31.14 -1.22 -4.63
N PRO A 528 -32.39 -0.78 -4.88
CA PRO A 528 -33.35 -0.50 -3.82
C PRO A 528 -33.67 -1.74 -2.97
N GLN A 529 -33.76 -2.92 -3.58
CA GLN A 529 -33.99 -4.18 -2.86
C GLN A 529 -32.81 -4.52 -1.93
N ALA A 530 -31.59 -4.55 -2.47
CA ALA A 530 -30.40 -4.80 -1.65
C ALA A 530 -30.15 -3.68 -0.62
N ALA A 531 -30.67 -2.47 -0.83
CA ALA A 531 -30.60 -1.39 0.15
C ALA A 531 -31.60 -1.56 1.29
N ALA A 532 -32.80 -2.05 1.01
CA ALA A 532 -33.85 -2.27 2.02
C ALA A 532 -33.63 -3.56 2.82
N ASP A 533 -33.19 -4.62 2.17
CA ASP A 533 -33.15 -5.97 2.74
C ASP A 533 -31.72 -6.39 3.14
N LEU A 534 -31.53 -6.70 4.42
CA LEU A 534 -30.25 -7.18 4.93
C LEU A 534 -29.94 -8.62 4.48
N ASP A 535 -30.97 -9.47 4.35
CA ASP A 535 -30.79 -10.87 3.99
C ASP A 535 -30.34 -10.99 2.53
N VAL A 536 -30.81 -10.11 1.65
CA VAL A 536 -30.30 -9.99 0.27
C VAL A 536 -28.81 -9.66 0.27
N ARG A 537 -28.36 -8.68 1.05
CA ARG A 537 -26.92 -8.33 1.13
C ARG A 537 -26.09 -9.48 1.70
N ASP A 538 -26.57 -10.10 2.78
CA ASP A 538 -25.89 -11.23 3.42
C ASP A 538 -25.82 -12.44 2.47
N ALA A 539 -26.87 -12.70 1.68
CA ALA A 539 -26.87 -13.73 0.65
C ALA A 539 -25.84 -13.44 -0.43
N VAL A 540 -25.82 -12.23 -0.99
CA VAL A 540 -24.81 -11.82 -1.99
C VAL A 540 -23.39 -11.95 -1.45
N LEU A 541 -23.11 -11.46 -0.23
CA LEU A 541 -21.77 -11.56 0.37
C LEU A 541 -21.28 -13.02 0.44
N ARG A 542 -22.16 -13.96 0.80
CA ARG A 542 -21.82 -15.39 0.89
C ARG A 542 -21.54 -16.04 -0.47
N ARG A 543 -22.05 -15.48 -1.56
CA ARG A 543 -21.78 -15.97 -2.93
C ARG A 543 -20.38 -15.61 -3.43
N PHE A 544 -19.67 -14.67 -2.79
CA PHE A 544 -18.36 -14.19 -3.21
C PHE A 544 -17.34 -14.23 -2.07
N PHE A 545 -16.15 -13.66 -2.24
CA PHE A 545 -15.17 -13.59 -1.15
C PHE A 545 -15.63 -12.60 -0.08
N TRP A 546 -15.64 -13.03 1.18
CA TRP A 546 -16.07 -12.18 2.29
C TRP A 546 -15.31 -12.52 3.56
N THR A 547 -15.38 -11.62 4.55
CA THR A 547 -14.89 -11.83 5.91
C THR A 547 -15.97 -11.41 6.91
N ASN A 548 -15.91 -11.96 8.13
CA ASN A 548 -16.83 -11.55 9.20
C ASN A 548 -16.74 -10.04 9.48
N ASP A 549 -15.53 -9.48 9.37
CA ASP A 549 -15.27 -8.06 9.53
C ASP A 549 -15.96 -7.22 8.45
N LEU A 550 -15.86 -7.62 7.17
CA LEU A 550 -16.58 -6.96 6.06
C LEU A 550 -18.09 -7.00 6.30
N ARG A 551 -18.62 -8.17 6.65
CA ARG A 551 -20.06 -8.36 6.90
C ARG A 551 -20.54 -7.48 8.06
N THR A 552 -19.79 -7.44 9.15
CA THR A 552 -20.11 -6.62 10.33
C THR A 552 -20.10 -5.14 10.01
N ARG A 553 -19.07 -4.67 9.28
CA ARG A 553 -18.97 -3.26 8.89
C ARG A 553 -20.07 -2.83 7.92
N VAL A 554 -20.41 -3.66 6.93
CA VAL A 554 -21.55 -3.40 6.03
C VAL A 554 -22.86 -3.30 6.83
N LYS A 555 -23.06 -4.12 7.86
CA LYS A 555 -24.22 -4.02 8.76
C LYS A 555 -24.23 -2.70 9.53
N THR A 556 -23.11 -2.32 10.15
CA THR A 556 -22.97 -1.06 10.90
C THR A 556 -23.29 0.15 10.02
N LEU A 557 -22.77 0.18 8.79
CA LEU A 557 -23.00 1.27 7.84
C LEU A 557 -24.49 1.52 7.56
N TRP A 558 -25.30 0.46 7.51
CA TRP A 558 -26.73 0.57 7.28
C TRP A 558 -27.50 1.01 8.52
N ASN A 559 -27.15 0.48 9.70
CA ASN A 559 -27.81 0.81 10.96
C ASN A 559 -27.63 2.30 11.33
N GLU A 560 -26.42 2.85 11.17
CA GLU A 560 -26.16 4.28 11.42
C GLU A 560 -27.08 5.20 10.59
N THR A 561 -27.41 4.80 9.36
CA THR A 561 -28.32 5.60 8.53
C THR A 561 -29.78 5.50 8.93
N ALA A 562 -30.22 4.35 9.47
CA ALA A 562 -31.58 4.21 10.00
C ALA A 562 -31.81 5.11 11.21
N ASP A 563 -30.79 5.27 12.07
CA ASP A 563 -30.88 6.13 13.26
C ASP A 563 -30.79 7.61 12.90
N SER A 564 -29.96 7.98 11.91
CA SER A 564 -29.90 9.37 11.42
C SER A 564 -31.22 9.87 10.80
N ALA A 565 -32.01 8.97 10.21
CA ALA A 565 -33.31 9.31 9.62
C ALA A 565 -34.41 9.52 10.67
N LYS A 566 -34.23 9.01 11.90
CA LYS A 566 -35.17 9.15 13.02
C LYS A 566 -34.97 10.42 13.85
N SER A 567 -33.94 11.23 13.56
CA SER A 567 -33.64 12.48 14.26
C SER A 567 -33.86 13.79 13.46
N PRO A 568 -35.01 14.04 12.77
CA PRO A 568 -35.23 15.35 12.14
C PRO A 568 -35.80 16.43 13.08
N HIS A 569 -36.15 16.12 14.33
CA HIS A 569 -36.74 17.08 15.26
C HIS A 569 -36.16 16.94 16.68
N SER A 570 -35.11 17.69 16.95
CA SER A 570 -34.68 18.08 18.29
C SER A 570 -33.89 19.37 18.21
#